data_AF-A0A7G2CI57-F1
#
_entry.id   AF-A0A7G2CI57-F1
#
_cell.length_a   1.000
_cell.length_b   1.000
_cell.length_c   1.000
_cell.angle_alpha   90.00
_cell.angle_beta   90.00
_cell.angle_gamma   90.00
#
_symmetry.space_group_name_H-M   'P 1'
#
loop_
_entity.id
_entity.type
_entity.pdbx_description
1 polymer ?
#
loop_
_entity_poly.entity_id
_entity_poly.type
_entity_poly.pdbx_seq_one_letter_code
_entity_poly.pdbx_strand_id
1 'polypeptide(L)'
;MSKQPAPTQEEMDLRVRQGLQKRKKCALCMQTFYVKELPGAITHKSILELRQRWGMDVRRGEHMPPPSQLYKKEEICVFCMQFFDTNGSMQSQQKLLASTRGGISPSLTMR
;
A
#
# COMPACT_ATOMS: atom_id res chain seq x y z
N MET A 1 6.04 4.83 35.21
CA MET A 1 5.27 4.94 33.95
C MET A 1 4.46 3.66 33.79
N SER A 2 3.17 3.68 34.13
CA SER A 2 2.31 2.50 34.08
C SER A 2 2.02 2.13 32.62
N LYS A 3 2.51 0.99 32.14
CA LYS A 3 2.13 0.43 30.84
C LYS A 3 0.68 -0.04 30.96
N GLN A 4 -0.26 0.67 30.32
CA GLN A 4 -1.61 0.12 30.15
C GLN A 4 -1.54 -1.12 29.25
N PRO A 5 -2.28 -2.19 29.57
CA PRO A 5 -2.38 -3.36 28.71
C PRO A 5 -2.96 -2.96 27.35
N ALA A 6 -2.48 -3.62 26.28
CA ALA A 6 -3.02 -3.40 24.95
C ALA A 6 -4.53 -3.73 24.93
N PRO A 7 -5.38 -2.88 24.34
CA PRO A 7 -6.83 -3.09 24.32
C PRO A 7 -7.20 -4.36 23.56
N THR A 8 -8.23 -5.05 24.03
CA THR A 8 -8.75 -6.28 23.39
C THR A 8 -9.43 -5.96 22.06
N GLN A 9 -9.62 -6.98 21.21
CA GLN A 9 -10.24 -6.77 19.89
C GLN A 9 -11.69 -6.24 20.01
N GLU A 10 -12.45 -6.68 21.01
CA GLU A 10 -13.82 -6.22 21.26
C GLU A 10 -13.88 -4.74 21.66
N GLU A 11 -12.96 -4.29 22.53
CA GLU A 11 -12.85 -2.87 22.91
C GLU A 11 -12.54 -1.99 21.70
N MET A 12 -11.78 -2.52 20.75
CA MET A 12 -11.41 -1.83 19.53
C MET A 12 -12.60 -1.66 18.59
N ASP A 13 -13.41 -2.70 18.43
CA ASP A 13 -14.63 -2.67 17.63
C ASP A 13 -15.67 -1.73 18.24
N LEU A 14 -15.78 -1.69 19.57
CA LEU A 14 -16.64 -0.72 20.27
C LEU A 14 -16.20 0.73 20.00
N ARG A 15 -14.90 1.00 20.00
CA ARG A 15 -14.37 2.33 19.65
C ARG A 15 -14.62 2.71 18.19
N VAL A 16 -14.61 1.74 17.27
CA VAL A 16 -15.01 1.96 15.87
C VAL A 16 -16.48 2.39 15.82
N ARG A 17 -17.37 1.64 16.49
CA ARG A 17 -18.82 1.92 16.53
C ARG A 17 -19.15 3.27 17.16
N GLN A 18 -18.39 3.66 18.17
CA GLN A 18 -18.55 4.96 18.84
C GLN A 18 -17.91 6.13 18.07
N GLY A 19 -17.16 5.87 16.98
CA GLY A 19 -16.47 6.90 16.20
C GLY A 19 -15.21 7.49 16.86
N LEU A 20 -14.72 6.90 17.95
CA LEU A 20 -13.53 7.37 18.69
C LEU A 20 -12.20 6.98 18.02
N GLN A 21 -12.23 6.16 16.96
CA GLN A 21 -11.03 5.75 16.23
C GLN A 21 -10.49 6.89 15.36
N LYS A 22 -9.18 7.15 15.48
CA LYS A 22 -8.46 8.08 14.58
C LYS A 22 -8.47 7.51 13.15
N ARG A 23 -8.74 8.38 12.19
CA ARG A 23 -8.74 8.08 10.76
C ARG A 23 -7.61 8.84 10.06
N LYS A 24 -7.00 8.22 9.07
CA LYS A 24 -5.94 8.83 8.24
C LYS A 24 -6.14 8.45 6.78
N LYS A 25 -5.56 9.25 5.88
CA LYS A 25 -5.62 9.00 4.44
C LYS A 25 -4.44 8.13 4.00
N CYS A 26 -4.69 7.19 3.11
CA CYS A 26 -3.63 6.49 2.39
C CYS A 26 -2.87 7.48 1.50
N ALA A 27 -1.54 7.48 1.58
CA ALA A 27 -0.72 8.40 0.80
C ALA A 27 -0.73 8.13 -0.72
N LEU A 28 -1.15 6.92 -1.14
CA LEU A 28 -1.26 6.56 -2.56
C LEU A 28 -2.66 6.87 -3.13
N CYS A 29 -3.72 6.22 -2.61
CA CYS A 29 -5.08 6.34 -3.16
C CYS A 29 -5.93 7.45 -2.52
N MET A 30 -5.42 8.16 -1.51
CA MET A 30 -6.09 9.26 -0.79
C MET A 30 -7.39 8.90 -0.07
N GLN A 31 -7.79 7.63 -0.06
CA GLN A 31 -8.94 7.12 0.68
C GLN A 31 -8.68 7.14 2.18
N THR A 32 -9.74 7.33 2.98
CA THR A 32 -9.66 7.47 4.44
C THR A 32 -9.90 6.13 5.13
N PHE A 33 -8.94 5.70 5.93
CA PHE A 33 -8.95 4.43 6.66
C PHE A 33 -8.82 4.64 8.16
N TYR A 34 -9.19 3.64 8.96
CA TYR A 34 -8.80 3.63 10.37
C TYR A 34 -7.30 3.39 10.49
N VAL A 35 -6.64 4.02 11.46
CA VAL A 35 -5.16 3.93 11.60
C VAL A 35 -4.67 2.47 11.71
N LYS A 36 -5.45 1.58 12.32
CA LYS A 36 -5.13 0.15 12.39
C LYS A 36 -5.13 -0.57 11.04
N GLU A 37 -5.87 -0.05 10.07
CA GLU A 37 -6.01 -0.62 8.73
C GLU A 37 -4.94 -0.08 7.75
N LEU A 38 -3.99 0.73 8.24
CA LEU A 38 -2.83 1.22 7.51
C LEU A 38 -1.55 0.50 7.98
N PRO A 39 -1.38 -0.80 7.66
CA PRO A 39 -0.20 -1.56 8.09
C PRO A 39 1.06 -1.16 7.31
N GLY A 40 0.90 -0.60 6.10
CA GLY A 40 1.99 -0.31 5.19
C GLY A 40 2.65 1.03 5.51
N ALA A 41 3.96 1.01 5.74
CA ALA A 41 4.78 2.22 5.82
C ALA A 41 5.78 2.22 4.66
N ILE A 42 5.62 3.16 3.73
CA ILE A 42 6.50 3.30 2.55
C ILE A 42 7.14 4.69 2.55
N THR A 43 8.28 4.85 1.87
CA THR A 43 8.89 6.18 1.75
C THR A 43 8.10 7.06 0.78
N HIS A 44 8.05 8.36 1.06
CA HIS A 44 7.46 9.34 0.14
C HIS A 44 8.12 9.27 -1.24
N LYS A 45 9.43 9.05 -1.31
CA LYS A 45 10.17 8.81 -2.56
C LYS A 45 9.54 7.70 -3.40
N SER A 46 9.29 6.52 -2.82
CA SER A 46 8.70 5.40 -3.57
C SER A 46 7.31 5.73 -4.11
N ILE A 47 6.51 6.49 -3.35
CA ILE A 47 5.19 6.96 -3.82
C ILE A 47 5.35 7.86 -5.05
N LEU A 48 6.29 8.81 -5.01
CA LEU A 48 6.59 9.69 -6.15
C LEU A 48 7.08 8.89 -7.36
N GLU A 49 7.95 7.90 -7.17
CA GLU A 49 8.43 7.01 -8.23
C GLU A 49 7.29 6.21 -8.87
N LEU A 50 6.37 5.66 -8.06
CA LEU A 50 5.22 4.92 -8.57
C LEU A 50 4.27 5.83 -9.38
N ARG A 51 3.99 7.03 -8.87
CA ARG A 51 3.17 8.03 -9.58
C ARG A 51 3.80 8.42 -10.92
N GLN A 52 5.12 8.59 -10.95
CA GLN A 52 5.85 8.87 -12.18
C GLN A 52 5.75 7.70 -13.17
N ARG A 53 5.84 6.44 -12.70
CA ARG A 53 5.64 5.24 -13.56
C ARG A 53 4.23 5.16 -14.13
N TRP A 54 3.22 5.66 -13.41
CA TRP A 54 1.84 5.77 -13.90
C TRP A 54 1.60 6.98 -14.81
N GLY A 55 2.65 7.74 -15.15
CA GLY A 55 2.55 8.89 -16.04
C GLY A 55 1.97 10.13 -15.37
N MET A 56 1.87 10.18 -14.04
CA MET A 56 1.55 11.42 -13.34
C MET A 56 2.72 12.38 -13.46
N ASP A 57 2.44 13.65 -13.70
CA ASP A 57 3.49 14.67 -13.70
C ASP A 57 3.92 14.97 -12.25
N VAL A 58 5.01 14.33 -11.85
CA VAL A 58 5.60 14.49 -10.50
C VAL A 58 6.60 15.66 -10.48
N ARG A 59 6.78 16.38 -11.60
CA ARG A 59 7.69 17.53 -11.71
C ARG A 59 7.08 18.67 -12.51
N ARG A 60 6.67 19.74 -11.82
CA ARG A 60 7.00 21.15 -12.16
C ARG A 60 6.33 22.12 -11.18
N GLY A 61 6.99 22.33 -10.05
CA GLY A 61 6.79 23.49 -9.20
C GLY A 61 8.16 23.94 -8.67
N GLU A 62 8.27 25.21 -8.26
CA GLU A 62 9.52 25.87 -7.87
C GLU A 62 10.37 25.15 -6.81
N HIS A 63 9.83 24.20 -6.04
CA HIS A 63 10.60 23.49 -5.01
C HIS A 63 10.32 21.98 -5.04
N MET A 64 11.31 21.19 -5.46
CA MET A 64 11.35 19.77 -5.12
C MET A 64 11.32 19.63 -3.59
N PRO A 65 10.64 18.60 -3.04
CA PRO A 65 10.66 18.37 -1.61
C PRO A 65 12.11 18.18 -1.14
N PRO A 66 12.51 18.77 0.00
CA PRO A 66 13.85 18.61 0.53
C PRO A 66 14.19 17.13 0.74
N PRO A 67 15.47 16.74 0.65
CA PRO A 67 15.88 15.33 0.78
C PRO A 67 15.34 14.63 2.04
N SER A 68 15.21 15.36 3.15
CA SER A 68 14.63 14.83 4.39
C SER A 68 13.17 14.35 4.25
N GLN A 69 12.37 15.02 3.42
CA GLN A 69 10.96 14.65 3.19
C GLN A 69 10.82 13.41 2.31
N LEU A 70 11.77 13.14 1.42
CA LEU A 70 11.74 11.95 0.55
C LEU A 70 11.80 10.64 1.32
N TYR A 71 12.51 10.63 2.46
CA TYR A 71 12.65 9.46 3.34
C TYR A 71 11.60 9.40 4.45
N LYS A 72 10.67 10.35 4.50
CA LYS A 72 9.57 10.31 5.44
C LYS A 72 8.71 9.07 5.16
N LYS A 73 8.41 8.32 6.22
CA LYS A 73 7.50 7.18 6.16
C LYS A 73 6.06 7.69 6.06
N GLU A 74 5.38 7.25 5.03
CA GLU A 74 3.99 7.54 4.71
C GLU A 74 3.17 6.25 4.84
N GLU A 75 1.98 6.36 5.41
CA GLU A 75 1.08 5.23 5.64
C GLU A 75 0.24 4.95 4.38
N ILE A 76 0.15 3.68 4.00
CA ILE A 76 -0.66 3.21 2.86
C ILE A 76 -1.58 2.08 3.28
N CYS A 77 -2.71 1.97 2.58
CA CYS A 77 -3.65 0.88 2.83
C CYS A 77 -3.11 -0.46 2.33
N VAL A 78 -3.65 -1.55 2.88
CA VAL A 78 -3.26 -2.92 2.52
C VAL A 78 -3.32 -3.18 1.01
N PHE A 79 -4.33 -2.65 0.32
CA PHE A 79 -4.45 -2.79 -1.13
C PHE A 79 -3.34 -2.06 -1.88
N CYS A 80 -3.01 -0.83 -1.46
CA CYS A 80 -1.96 -0.06 -2.13
C CYS A 80 -0.56 -0.64 -1.91
N MET A 81 -0.37 -1.45 -0.86
CA MET A 81 0.89 -2.11 -0.57
C MET A 81 1.33 -3.06 -1.69
N GLN A 82 0.38 -3.69 -2.39
CA GLN A 82 0.66 -4.61 -3.50
C GLN A 82 1.47 -3.98 -4.65
N PHE A 83 1.41 -2.65 -4.81
CA PHE A 83 2.15 -1.96 -5.88
C PHE A 83 3.62 -1.70 -5.53
N PHE A 84 4.00 -1.86 -4.27
CA PHE A 84 5.36 -1.65 -3.78
C PHE A 84 6.10 -2.96 -3.47
N ASP A 85 5.40 -4.09 -3.44
CA ASP A 85 5.97 -5.42 -3.27
C ASP A 85 6.65 -5.92 -4.57
N THR A 86 7.75 -5.28 -4.96
CA THR A 86 8.62 -5.79 -6.01
C THR A 86 9.79 -6.56 -5.40
N ASN A 87 9.56 -7.85 -5.12
CA ASN A 87 10.56 -8.93 -5.21
C ASN A 87 9.92 -10.36 -5.16
N GLY A 88 8.85 -10.60 -5.93
CA GLY A 88 8.57 -11.96 -6.43
C GLY A 88 7.36 -12.74 -5.89
N SER A 89 6.53 -12.21 -4.98
CA SER A 89 5.36 -12.96 -4.47
C SER A 89 4.11 -12.89 -5.37
N MET A 90 3.98 -11.86 -6.21
CA MET A 90 2.87 -11.78 -7.16
C MET A 90 3.03 -12.75 -8.34
N GLN A 91 4.27 -13.05 -8.77
CA GLN A 91 4.48 -14.09 -9.79
C GLN A 91 4.16 -15.49 -9.25
N SER A 92 4.45 -15.79 -7.98
CA SER A 92 4.11 -17.11 -7.42
C SER A 92 2.60 -17.30 -7.27
N GLN A 93 1.85 -16.27 -6.87
CA GLN A 93 0.38 -16.32 -6.85
C GLN A 93 -0.21 -16.40 -8.27
N GLN A 94 0.29 -15.62 -9.23
CA GLN A 94 -0.21 -15.65 -10.60
C GLN A 94 0.10 -16.99 -11.30
N LYS A 95 1.25 -17.61 -11.00
CA LYS A 95 1.63 -18.94 -11.49
C LYS A 95 0.83 -20.06 -10.83
N LEU A 96 0.50 -19.94 -9.54
CA LEU A 96 -0.41 -20.85 -8.84
C LEU A 96 -1.85 -20.74 -9.36
N LEU A 97 -2.35 -19.51 -9.58
CA LEU A 97 -3.68 -19.25 -10.15
C LEU A 97 -3.77 -19.64 -11.63
N ALA A 98 -2.68 -19.55 -12.39
CA ALA A 98 -2.59 -20.07 -13.76
C ALA A 98 -2.51 -21.61 -13.80
N SER A 99 -1.89 -22.23 -12.79
CA SER A 99 -1.77 -23.70 -12.68
C SER A 99 -3.10 -24.39 -12.32
N THR A 100 -4.05 -23.67 -11.72
CA THR A 100 -5.39 -24.21 -11.37
C THR A 100 -6.42 -24.04 -12.49
N ARG A 101 -6.10 -23.28 -13.55
CA ARG A 101 -6.93 -23.20 -14.76
C ARG A 101 -6.27 -24.05 -15.84
N GLY A 102 -6.81 -25.24 -16.05
CA GLY A 102 -6.33 -26.21 -17.03
C GLY A 102 -5.92 -25.59 -18.37
N GLY A 103 -4.61 -25.74 -18.65
CA GLY A 103 -3.93 -25.74 -19.94
C GLY A 103 -4.53 -24.97 -21.12
N ILE A 104 -3.92 -23.82 -21.44
CA ILE A 104 -3.63 -23.45 -22.82
C ILE A 104 -2.25 -22.77 -22.85
N SER A 105 -1.24 -23.50 -23.32
CA SER A 105 0.11 -22.96 -23.57
C SER A 105 0.08 -22.02 -24.79
N PRO A 106 0.62 -20.80 -24.74
CA PRO A 106 0.91 -20.04 -25.94
C PRO A 106 2.31 -20.47 -26.42
N SER A 107 2.36 -21.59 -27.13
CA SER A 107 3.55 -22.03 -27.84
C SER A 107 3.14 -22.36 -29.27
N LEU A 108 3.73 -21.60 -30.20
CA LEU A 108 3.94 -21.93 -31.62
C LEU A 108 2.70 -21.91 -32.54
N THR A 109 2.66 -20.90 -33.40
CA THR A 109 2.49 -21.14 -34.84
C THR A 109 3.29 -20.11 -35.63
N MET A 110 4.34 -20.60 -36.29
CA MET A 110 4.93 -19.98 -37.48
C MET A 110 3.87 -19.90 -38.58
N ARG A 111 3.83 -18.77 -39.29
CA ARG A 111 3.72 -18.69 -40.74
C ARG A 111 4.13 -17.30 -41.22
#